data_AF-A0A9W8AQT5-F1
#
_entry.id   AF-A0A9W8AQT5-F1
#
_cell.length_a   1.000
_cell.length_b   1.000
_cell.length_c   1.000
_cell.angle_alpha   90.00
_cell.angle_beta   90.00
_cell.angle_gamma   90.00
#
_symmetry.space_group_name_H-M   'P 1'
#
loop_
_entity.id
_entity.type
_entity.pdbx_description
1 polymer ?
#
loop_
_entity_poly.entity_id
_entity_poly.type
_entity_poly.pdbx_seq_one_letter_code
_entity_poly.pdbx_strand_id
1 'polypeptide(L)' 'MTKLYSRSLLRKIIKTHEPQHRLSSNVDVMVYLDYLLFLSELSKEAQIVARGEGQSEVSSRHLQRAADLTLRRFKG' A
#
# COMPACT_ATOMS: atom_id res chain seq x y z
N MET A 1 8.16 21.94 6.42
CA MET A 1 7.22 20.79 6.39
C MET A 1 7.60 19.87 5.24
N THR A 2 8.06 18.66 5.53
CA THR A 2 8.29 17.63 4.52
C THR A 2 6.94 17.18 3.96
N LYS A 3 6.76 17.25 2.64
CA LYS A 3 5.57 16.69 1.97
C LYS A 3 5.59 15.17 2.15
N LEU A 4 4.50 14.60 2.67
CA LEU A 4 4.35 13.15 2.90
C LEU A 4 4.44 12.35 1.59
N TYR A 5 4.02 12.93 0.48
CA TYR A 5 4.11 12.33 -0.85
C TYR A 5 4.19 13.38 -1.96
N SER A 6 4.69 12.96 -3.11
CA SER A 6 4.71 13.78 -4.33
C SER A 6 3.46 13.52 -5.17
N ARG A 7 2.59 14.54 -5.26
CA ARG A 7 1.37 14.50 -6.10
C ARG A 7 1.69 14.26 -7.57
N SER A 8 2.77 14.83 -8.09
CA SER A 8 3.18 14.66 -9.49
C SER A 8 3.64 13.23 -9.77
N LEU A 9 4.40 12.63 -8.85
CA LEU A 9 4.85 11.25 -8.98
C LEU A 9 3.66 10.29 -8.95
N LEU A 10 2.73 10.46 -7.99
CA LEU A 10 1.59 9.57 -7.86
C LEU A 10 0.68 9.63 -9.10
N ARG A 11 0.41 10.84 -9.62
CA ARG A 11 -0.34 10.99 -10.88
C ARG A 11 0.37 10.35 -12.07
N LYS A 12 1.71 10.42 -12.11
CA LYS A 12 2.52 9.76 -13.16
C LYS A 12 2.39 8.24 -13.06
N ILE A 13 2.51 7.66 -11.86
CA ILE A 13 2.34 6.22 -11.63
C ILE A 13 0.95 5.77 -12.10
N ILE A 14 -0.11 6.46 -11.66
CA ILE A 14 -1.49 6.13 -12.06
C ILE A 14 -1.62 6.20 -13.59
N LYS A 15 -1.07 7.23 -14.24
CA LYS A 15 -1.12 7.37 -15.70
C LYS A 15 -0.33 6.31 -16.47
N THR A 16 0.75 5.79 -15.89
CA THR A 16 1.50 4.69 -16.49
C THR A 16 0.70 3.39 -16.50
N HIS A 17 -0.03 3.10 -15.42
CA HIS A 17 -0.85 1.89 -15.31
C HIS A 17 -2.22 2.02 -15.97
N GLU A 18 -2.81 3.21 -15.93
CA GLU A 18 -4.15 3.52 -16.45
C GLU A 18 -4.13 4.73 -17.40
N PRO A 19 -3.52 4.60 -18.59
CA PRO A 19 -3.28 5.73 -19.48
C PRO A 19 -4.57 6.37 -20.02
N GLN A 20 -5.59 5.53 -20.24
CA GLN A 20 -6.88 5.92 -20.82
C GLN A 20 -7.77 6.70 -19.83
N HIS A 21 -7.57 6.53 -18.53
CA HIS A 21 -8.39 7.15 -17.49
C HIS A 21 -8.01 8.61 -17.23
N ARG A 22 -8.99 9.52 -17.27
CA ARG A 22 -8.77 10.94 -16.88
C ARG A 22 -8.85 11.07 -15.35
N LEU A 23 -7.85 11.72 -14.76
CA LEU A 23 -7.81 11.94 -13.30
C LEU A 23 -8.50 13.26 -12.96
N SER A 24 -9.58 13.17 -12.18
CA SER A 24 -10.23 14.35 -11.58
C SER A 24 -9.30 15.04 -10.57
N SER A 25 -9.68 16.23 -10.13
CA SER A 25 -8.96 16.94 -9.07
C SER A 25 -8.92 16.10 -7.79
N ASN A 26 -7.78 16.10 -7.11
CA ASN A 26 -7.57 15.47 -5.80
C ASN A 26 -7.78 13.94 -5.72
N VAL A 27 -8.02 13.25 -6.84
CA VAL A 27 -8.06 11.77 -6.87
C VAL A 27 -6.76 11.17 -6.33
N ASP A 28 -5.63 11.82 -6.60
CA ASP A 28 -4.33 11.43 -6.09
C ASP A 28 -4.25 11.44 -4.55
N VAL A 29 -5.02 12.30 -3.88
CA VAL A 29 -5.11 12.31 -2.42
C VAL A 29 -5.83 11.06 -1.91
N MET A 30 -6.93 10.66 -2.56
CA MET A 30 -7.68 9.47 -2.18
C MET A 30 -6.89 8.19 -2.45
N VAL A 31 -6.22 8.10 -3.60
CA VAL A 31 -5.33 6.97 -3.91
C VAL A 31 -4.18 6.89 -2.90
N TYR A 32 -3.61 8.02 -2.49
CA TYR A 32 -2.58 8.01 -1.46
C TYR A 32 -3.11 7.55 -0.09
N LEU A 33 -4.32 7.96 0.29
CA LEU A 33 -4.96 7.48 1.51
C LEU A 33 -5.18 5.97 1.46
N ASP A 34 -5.70 5.45 0.35
CA ASP A 34 -5.91 4.02 0.15
C ASP A 34 -4.59 3.23 0.25
N TYR A 35 -3.52 3.76 -0.36
CA TYR A 35 -2.17 3.21 -0.22
C TYR A 35 -1.68 3.20 1.25
N LEU A 36 -1.95 4.24 2.03
CA LEU A 36 -1.59 4.25 3.46
C LEU A 36 -2.39 3.22 4.27
N LEU A 37 -3.68 3.04 3.95
CA LEU A 37 -4.52 2.01 4.56
C LEU A 37 -4.00 0.61 4.21
N PHE A 38 -3.61 0.39 2.96
CA PHE A 38 -2.96 -0.84 2.52
C PHE A 38 -1.67 -1.12 3.30
N LEU A 39 -0.78 -0.14 3.45
CA LEU A 39 0.46 -0.31 4.22
C LEU A 39 0.20 -0.59 5.71
N SER A 40 -0.81 0.05 6.30
CA SER A 40 -1.21 -0.21 7.68
C SER A 40 -1.68 -1.65 7.86
N GLU A 41 -2.51 -2.15 6.95
CA GLU A 41 -3.00 -3.52 6.98
C GLU A 41 -1.88 -4.53 6.72
N LEU A 42 -1.01 -4.26 5.74
CA LEU A 42 0.15 -5.11 5.45
C LEU A 42 1.06 -5.25 6.68
N SER A 43 1.30 -4.15 7.38
CA SER A 43 2.10 -4.15 8.61
C SER A 43 1.46 -4.98 9.72
N LYS A 44 0.14 -4.85 9.92
CA LYS A 44 -0.60 -5.65 10.92
C LYS A 44 -0.54 -7.14 10.60
N GLU A 45 -0.82 -7.51 9.36
CA GLU A 45 -0.81 -8.91 8.92
C GLU A 45 0.61 -9.50 9.02
N ALA A 46 1.65 -8.74 8.65
CA ALA A 46 3.03 -9.19 8.80
C ALA A 46 3.43 -9.40 10.27
N GLN A 47 2.92 -8.58 11.19
CA GLN A 47 3.13 -8.77 12.64
C GLN A 47 2.41 -10.01 13.16
N ILE A 48 1.19 -10.30 12.67
CA ILE A 48 0.44 -11.52 13.03
C ILE A 48 1.22 -12.76 12.57
N VAL A 49 1.70 -12.76 11.33
CA VAL A 49 2.54 -13.85 10.78
C VAL A 49 3.80 -14.03 11.61
N ALA A 50 4.52 -12.96 11.92
CA ALA A 50 5.75 -13.02 12.73
C ALA A 50 5.48 -13.62 14.12
N ARG A 51 4.42 -13.18 14.79
CA ARG A 51 4.01 -13.69 16.12
C ARG A 51 3.59 -15.16 16.06
N GLY A 52 2.89 -15.58 15.01
CA GLY A 52 2.51 -16.98 14.80
C GLY A 52 3.72 -17.91 14.63
N GLU A 53 4.85 -17.38 14.14
CA GLU A 53 6.13 -18.09 14.02
C GLU A 53 7.03 -17.92 15.26
N GLY A 54 6.56 -17.26 16.33
CA GLY A 54 7.33 -17.01 17.56
C GLY A 54 8.43 -15.97 17.42
N GLN A 55 8.42 -15.16 16.35
CA GLN A 55 9.42 -14.12 16.09
C GLN A 55 8.97 -12.79 16.70
N SER A 56 9.91 -12.07 17.33
CA SER A 56 9.67 -10.72 17.86
C SER A 56 9.76 -9.63 16.78
N GLU A 57 10.47 -9.90 15.68
CA GLU A 57 10.73 -8.93 14.61
C GLU A 57 10.07 -9.32 13.29
N VAL A 58 9.68 -8.31 12.51
CA VAL A 58 9.13 -8.48 11.17
C VAL A 58 10.29 -8.56 10.17
N SER A 59 10.39 -9.67 9.46
CA SER A 59 11.36 -9.88 8.39
C SER A 59 10.67 -9.89 7.01
N SER A 60 11.46 -9.89 5.94
CA SER A 60 10.96 -9.89 4.55
C SER A 60 10.03 -11.06 4.24
N ARG A 61 10.29 -12.25 4.81
CA ARG A 61 9.43 -13.43 4.62
C ARG A 61 8.02 -13.24 5.20
N HIS A 62 7.90 -12.54 6.34
CA HIS A 62 6.60 -12.26 6.96
C HIS A 62 5.81 -11.27 6.09
N LEU A 63 6.50 -10.25 5.54
CA LEU A 63 5.90 -9.29 4.61
C LEU A 63 5.44 -9.94 3.30
N GLN A 64 6.25 -10.80 2.69
CA GLN A 64 5.87 -11.51 1.46
C GLN A 64 4.61 -12.36 1.67
N ARG A 65 4.54 -13.09 2.79
CA ARG A 65 3.37 -13.91 3.13
C ARG A 65 2.13 -13.08 3.40
N ALA A 66 2.29 -11.95 4.09
CA ALA A 66 1.20 -11.01 4.37
C ALA A 66 0.74 -10.25 3.11
N ALA A 67 1.63 -9.99 2.16
CA ALA A 67 1.34 -9.24 0.93
C ALA A 67 0.30 -9.95 0.06
N ASP A 68 0.42 -11.27 -0.13
CA ASP A 68 -0.55 -12.03 -0.94
C ASP A 68 -1.97 -11.94 -0.37
N LEU A 69 -2.11 -11.97 0.96
CA LEU A 69 -3.39 -11.85 1.64
C LEU A 69 -3.95 -10.42 1.54
N THR A 70 -3.13 -9.42 1.84
CA THR A 70 -3.55 -8.01 1.84
C THR A 70 -3.87 -7.50 0.45
N LEU A 71 -3.05 -7.83 -0.56
CA LEU A 71 -3.35 -7.47 -1.95
C LEU A 71 -4.69 -8.05 -2.41
N ARG A 72 -5.06 -9.27 -1.99
CA ARG A 72 -6.37 -9.85 -2.28
C ARG A 72 -7.52 -9.10 -1.62
N ARG A 73 -7.34 -8.60 -0.39
CA ARG A 73 -8.35 -7.79 0.31
C ARG A 73 -8.58 -6.43 -0.36
N PHE A 74 -7.52 -5.83 -0.92
CA PHE A 74 -7.55 -4.50 -1.54
C PHE A 74 -7.84 -4.52 -3.06
N LYS A 75 -8.35 -5.64 -3.62
CA LYS A 75 -8.61 -5.74 -5.07
C LYS A 75 -9.70 -4.81 -5.60
N GLY A 76 -10.59 -4.30 -4.73
CA GLY A 76 -11.77 -3.53 -5.13
C GLY A 76 -12.88 -4.41 -5.69
#